data_AF-A0A914K6M8-F1
#
_entry.id   AF-A0A914K6M8-F1
#
_cell.length_a   1.000
_cell.length_b   1.000
_cell.length_c   1.000
_cell.angle_alpha   90.00
_cell.angle_beta   90.00
_cell.angle_gamma   90.00
#
_symmetry.space_group_name_H-M   'P 1'
#
loop_
_entity.id
_entity.type
_entity.pdbx_description
1 polymer ?
#
loop_
_entity_poly.entity_id
_entity_poly.type
_entity_poly.pdbx_seq_one_letter_code
_entity_poly.pdbx_strand_id
1 'polypeptide(L)'
;NLSGEKMDAGVTDFHELAVKDLKLNQLRLLHLDHHKAPENRDKLRVTGDPQEAEELEPFPTLVEALKNVDMDTGFNIEVKYPLKMKDGAHECENFFERNAFIDVILNDVYANAGKRRIVFSSFDPDMCTLIALKQHKYPVLFLSVGETKRYVPFLDERTCTSNMAVNFAVSQDILGVNLHSECLLIDPLPVRKAKEQGLVAFVWGDDLDDRENVKKMKELGLDGIIYDRIGEIEARKNVFIVEKDARKSLFASSPIPSRSGSVDKGAYIFGTMDIAIPTRNNGVNNVGSGSSSSSTTNTPRRARTPSSPKRTGRFNEI
;
A
#
# COMPACT_ATOMS: atom_id res chain seq x y z
N ASN A 1 50.38 34.60 25.04
CA ASN A 1 49.89 33.27 24.61
C ASN A 1 48.58 32.96 25.30
N LEU A 2 47.48 33.49 24.78
CA LEU A 2 46.12 33.10 25.14
C LEU A 2 45.68 32.10 24.06
N SER A 3 45.83 30.81 24.34
CA SER A 3 45.32 29.74 23.48
C SER A 3 43.83 29.60 23.75
N GLY A 4 43.02 30.02 22.78
CA GLY A 4 41.57 29.86 22.81
C GLY A 4 41.18 28.39 22.90
N GLU A 5 40.40 28.06 23.93
CA GLU A 5 39.62 26.84 23.98
C GLU A 5 38.59 26.91 22.84
N LYS A 6 38.74 26.01 21.86
CA LYS A 6 37.68 25.74 20.89
C LYS A 6 36.55 25.07 21.65
N MET A 7 35.42 25.77 21.81
CA MET A 7 34.15 25.16 22.20
C MET A 7 33.83 24.03 21.23
N ASP A 8 33.64 22.84 21.78
CA ASP A 8 33.24 21.64 21.06
C ASP A 8 31.89 21.89 20.38
N ALA A 9 31.80 21.58 19.08
CA ALA A 9 30.60 21.81 18.29
C ALA A 9 29.50 20.89 18.83
N GLY A 10 28.41 21.49 19.32
CA GLY A 10 27.34 20.79 20.03
C GLY A 10 26.87 19.53 19.31
N VAL A 11 27.05 18.38 19.97
CA VAL A 11 26.49 17.09 19.57
C VAL A 11 24.98 17.24 19.55
N THR A 12 24.39 17.21 18.36
CA THR A 12 22.93 17.12 18.21
C THR A 12 22.52 15.68 18.51
N ASP A 13 21.83 15.46 19.62
CA ASP A 13 21.28 14.15 20.00
C ASP A 13 19.98 13.91 19.23
N PHE A 14 19.87 12.78 18.54
CA PHE A 14 18.69 12.39 17.79
C PHE A 14 18.00 11.23 18.51
N HIS A 15 16.73 11.43 18.86
CA HIS A 15 15.91 10.41 19.49
C HIS A 15 14.90 9.85 18.49
N GLU A 16 14.79 8.52 18.44
CA GLU A 16 13.74 7.82 17.70
C GLU A 16 12.52 7.65 18.61
N LEU A 17 11.36 8.11 18.14
CA LEU A 17 10.09 8.03 18.86
C LEU A 17 9.05 7.32 18.00
N ALA A 18 8.33 6.37 18.58
CA ALA A 18 7.24 5.70 17.89
C ALA A 18 6.01 6.62 17.85
N VAL A 19 5.40 6.76 16.67
CA VAL A 19 4.19 7.60 16.48
C VAL A 19 3.07 7.23 17.45
N LYS A 20 2.93 5.93 17.77
CA LYS A 20 1.92 5.42 18.73
C LYS A 20 2.07 5.96 20.16
N ASP A 21 3.23 6.47 20.52
CA ASP A 21 3.53 6.96 21.87
C ASP A 21 3.25 8.47 21.99
N LEU A 22 2.79 9.10 20.90
CA LEU A 22 2.46 10.52 20.84
C LEU A 22 0.96 10.71 20.61
N LYS A 23 0.37 11.67 21.32
CA LYS A 23 -0.98 12.16 21.04
C LYS A 23 -0.98 13.03 19.78
N LEU A 24 -2.12 13.13 19.11
CA LEU A 24 -2.27 13.95 17.91
C LEU A 24 -1.81 15.40 18.11
N ASN A 25 -2.18 16.02 19.24
CA ASN A 25 -1.75 17.38 19.55
C ASN A 25 -0.24 17.51 19.78
N GLN A 26 0.45 16.43 20.15
CA GLN A 26 1.92 16.42 20.26
C GLN A 26 2.56 16.22 18.89
N LEU A 27 1.99 15.36 18.03
CA LEU A 27 2.45 15.18 16.65
C LEU A 27 2.40 16.48 15.85
N ARG A 28 1.31 17.25 16.00
CA ARG A 28 1.16 18.54 15.32
C ARG A 28 2.12 19.64 15.79
N LEU A 29 2.83 19.43 16.89
CA LEU A 29 3.90 20.33 17.33
C LEU A 29 5.25 19.99 16.69
N LEU A 30 5.35 18.87 15.96
CA LEU A 30 6.56 18.46 15.27
C LEU A 30 6.61 19.10 13.89
N HIS A 31 7.73 19.72 13.54
CA HIS A 31 7.98 20.18 12.17
C HIS A 31 8.53 19.02 11.32
N LEU A 32 8.13 18.96 10.04
CA LEU A 32 8.67 17.98 9.10
C LEU A 32 9.73 18.66 8.24
N ASP A 33 10.96 18.13 8.31
CA ASP A 33 12.02 18.50 7.38
C ASP A 33 12.28 17.33 6.43
N HIS A 34 12.40 17.64 5.14
CA HIS A 34 12.82 16.63 4.16
C HIS A 34 14.22 16.13 4.53
N HIS A 35 14.42 14.82 4.61
CA HIS A 35 15.72 14.21 5.00
C HIS A 35 16.93 14.57 4.10
N LYS A 36 16.71 15.19 2.93
CA LYS A 36 17.73 15.69 1.99
C LYS A 36 17.83 17.23 2.00
N ALA A 37 17.03 17.90 2.82
CA ALA A 37 17.14 19.33 3.01
C ALA A 37 18.59 19.64 3.44
N PRO A 38 19.23 20.68 2.87
CA PRO A 38 20.58 21.05 3.26
C PRO A 38 20.62 21.25 4.77
N GLU A 39 21.64 20.69 5.43
CA GLU A 39 21.83 20.71 6.91
C GLU A 39 21.82 22.11 7.55
N ASN A 40 21.68 23.16 6.75
CA ASN A 40 21.77 24.56 7.07
C ASN A 40 20.40 25.29 7.12
N ARG A 41 19.29 24.54 7.14
CA ARG A 41 18.00 25.05 7.61
C ARG A 41 17.66 24.34 8.91
N ASP A 42 17.33 25.13 9.92
CA ASP A 42 17.15 24.67 11.29
C ASP A 42 16.20 23.48 11.39
N LYS A 43 16.83 22.35 11.73
CA LYS A 43 16.28 21.03 11.95
C LYS A 43 15.28 21.09 13.11
N LEU A 44 14.06 20.62 12.89
CA LEU A 44 12.98 20.46 13.89
C LEU A 44 12.91 21.60 14.92
N ARG A 45 12.42 22.78 14.52
CA ARG A 45 12.11 23.86 15.46
C ARG A 45 10.78 23.56 16.18
N VAL A 46 10.76 23.68 17.50
CA VAL A 46 9.49 23.86 18.25
C VAL A 46 9.26 25.36 18.30
N THR A 47 8.31 25.90 17.52
CA THR A 47 7.97 27.32 17.60
C THR A 47 6.95 27.57 18.71
N GLY A 48 7.05 28.74 19.34
CA GLY A 48 6.05 29.25 20.28
C GLY A 48 4.96 30.09 19.62
N ASP A 49 4.94 30.18 18.29
CA ASP A 49 4.02 31.01 17.51
C ASP A 49 2.93 30.14 16.84
N PRO A 50 1.66 30.23 17.26
CA PRO A 50 0.55 29.46 16.72
C PRO A 50 0.27 29.66 15.22
N GLN A 51 0.72 30.78 14.64
CA GLN A 51 0.36 31.16 13.28
C GLN A 51 1.15 30.40 12.20
N GLU A 52 2.42 30.01 12.47
CA GLU A 52 3.23 29.22 11.52
C GLU A 52 2.78 27.75 11.43
N ALA A 53 2.17 27.22 12.49
CA ALA A 53 1.61 25.87 12.52
C ALA A 53 0.35 25.71 11.64
N GLU A 54 -0.28 26.82 11.25
CA GLU A 54 -1.57 26.85 10.55
C GLU A 54 -1.43 26.62 9.03
N GLU A 55 -0.29 26.98 8.42
CA GLU A 55 -0.11 26.90 6.96
C GLU A 55 0.31 25.51 6.44
N LEU A 56 0.83 24.64 7.32
CA LEU A 56 1.25 23.28 6.99
C LEU A 56 1.06 22.38 8.21
N GLU A 57 -0.18 22.12 8.69
CA GLU A 57 -0.39 21.16 9.79
C GLU A 57 0.19 19.79 9.39
N PRO A 58 1.36 19.38 9.93
CA PRO A 58 1.91 18.08 9.63
C PRO A 58 1.07 17.04 10.38
N PHE A 59 1.01 15.82 9.85
CA PHE A 59 0.23 14.71 10.43
C PHE A 59 -1.31 14.93 10.43
N PRO A 60 -1.94 15.04 9.25
CA PRO A 60 -3.40 15.02 9.17
C PRO A 60 -3.95 13.68 9.66
N THR A 61 -5.12 13.72 10.29
CA THR A 61 -5.88 12.50 10.58
C THR A 61 -6.45 11.92 9.28
N LEU A 62 -6.75 10.63 9.28
CA LEU A 62 -7.43 9.97 8.16
C LEU A 62 -8.79 10.66 7.84
N VAL A 63 -9.51 11.07 8.88
CA VAL A 63 -10.80 11.78 8.75
C VAL A 63 -10.63 13.12 8.04
N GLU A 64 -9.60 13.90 8.40
CA GLU A 64 -9.30 15.18 7.74
C GLU A 64 -8.92 14.97 6.27
N ALA A 65 -8.07 13.99 5.97
CA ALA A 65 -7.74 13.64 4.59
C ALA A 65 -9.00 13.27 3.78
N LEU A 66 -9.88 12.42 4.32
CA LEU A 66 -11.12 12.00 3.66
C LEU A 66 -12.12 13.15 3.43
N LYS A 67 -12.07 14.21 4.25
CA LYS A 67 -12.95 15.38 4.13
C LYS A 67 -12.39 16.46 3.21
N ASN A 68 -11.08 16.69 3.28
CA ASN A 68 -10.44 17.83 2.64
C ASN A 68 -9.93 17.53 1.22
N VAL A 69 -9.63 16.27 0.90
CA VAL A 69 -9.28 15.88 -0.47
C VAL A 69 -10.55 15.72 -1.33
N ASP A 70 -10.48 16.18 -2.57
CA ASP A 70 -11.57 16.10 -3.56
C ASP A 70 -12.24 14.70 -3.59
N MET A 71 -13.58 14.68 -3.64
CA MET A 71 -14.39 13.46 -3.62
C MET A 71 -14.18 12.55 -4.84
N ASP A 72 -13.80 13.10 -5.98
CA ASP A 72 -13.49 12.36 -7.21
C ASP A 72 -12.06 11.77 -7.18
N THR A 73 -11.23 12.13 -6.20
CA THR A 73 -9.90 11.53 -5.96
C THR A 73 -10.03 10.28 -5.10
N GLY A 74 -9.63 9.13 -5.67
CA GLY A 74 -9.61 7.85 -4.97
C GLY A 74 -8.42 7.73 -4.02
N PHE A 75 -8.54 6.93 -2.96
CA PHE A 75 -7.47 6.71 -1.98
C PHE A 75 -6.93 5.28 -2.09
N ASN A 76 -5.61 5.16 -2.02
CA ASN A 76 -4.94 3.91 -1.64
C ASN A 76 -4.49 4.06 -0.18
N ILE A 77 -5.19 3.40 0.74
CA ILE A 77 -4.91 3.49 2.18
C ILE A 77 -4.03 2.32 2.56
N GLU A 78 -2.74 2.60 2.79
CA GLU A 78 -1.82 1.63 3.39
C GLU A 78 -2.04 1.57 4.92
N VAL A 79 -2.42 0.40 5.43
CA VAL A 79 -2.47 0.10 6.86
C VAL A 79 -1.10 -0.39 7.29
N LYS A 80 -0.34 0.51 7.91
CA LYS A 80 1.00 0.21 8.40
C LYS A 80 0.92 -0.44 9.79
N TYR A 81 1.42 -1.66 9.90
CA TYR A 81 1.43 -2.43 11.13
C TYR A 81 2.81 -3.09 11.33
N PRO A 82 3.40 -3.07 12.55
CA PRO A 82 4.78 -3.48 12.74
C PRO A 82 4.98 -5.00 12.59
N LEU A 83 6.02 -5.35 11.86
CA LEU A 83 6.44 -6.72 11.58
C LEU A 83 7.80 -7.05 12.23
N LYS A 84 8.03 -8.35 12.38
CA LYS A 84 9.32 -8.89 12.81
C LYS A 84 10.20 -9.15 11.58
N MET A 85 11.50 -8.85 11.70
CA MET A 85 12.49 -8.99 10.65
C MET A 85 13.28 -10.29 10.78
N LYS A 86 13.89 -10.79 9.69
CA LYS A 86 14.68 -12.04 9.70
C LYS A 86 15.93 -11.99 10.58
N ASP A 87 16.49 -10.81 10.81
CA ASP A 87 17.63 -10.60 11.72
C ASP A 87 17.23 -10.60 13.21
N GLY A 88 15.93 -10.74 13.50
CA GLY A 88 15.37 -10.75 14.85
C GLY A 88 14.94 -9.38 15.36
N ALA A 89 15.17 -8.29 14.62
CA ALA A 89 14.64 -6.97 14.94
C ALA A 89 13.10 -6.94 14.81
N HIS A 90 12.48 -5.97 15.46
CA HIS A 90 11.05 -5.68 15.36
C HIS A 90 10.87 -4.21 15.02
N GLU A 91 9.97 -3.88 14.10
CA GLU A 91 9.78 -2.49 13.65
C GLU A 91 9.26 -1.57 14.77
N CYS A 92 8.47 -2.12 15.68
CA CYS A 92 7.94 -1.38 16.83
C CYS A 92 7.54 -2.34 17.96
N GLU A 93 7.96 -2.09 19.19
CA GLU A 93 7.55 -2.88 20.36
C GLU A 93 6.21 -2.40 20.93
N ASN A 94 5.52 -3.23 21.73
CA ASN A 94 4.26 -2.86 22.40
C ASN A 94 3.19 -2.32 21.44
N PHE A 95 2.99 -3.03 20.33
CA PHE A 95 2.00 -2.70 19.31
C PHE A 95 0.57 -3.02 19.76
N PHE A 96 -0.40 -2.30 19.19
CA PHE A 96 -1.82 -2.47 19.52
C PHE A 96 -2.36 -3.81 19.04
N GLU A 97 -3.42 -4.32 19.66
CA GLU A 97 -4.11 -5.51 19.16
C GLU A 97 -4.73 -5.22 17.77
N ARG A 98 -4.53 -6.17 16.84
CA ARG A 98 -4.84 -6.03 15.42
C ARG A 98 -6.30 -5.71 15.11
N ASN A 99 -7.24 -6.38 15.77
CA ASN A 99 -8.66 -6.18 15.52
C ASN A 99 -9.09 -4.77 15.93
N ALA A 100 -8.74 -4.36 17.16
CA ALA A 100 -9.07 -3.02 17.66
C ALA A 100 -8.45 -1.93 16.77
N PHE A 101 -7.21 -2.14 16.30
CA PHE A 101 -6.53 -1.22 15.41
C PHE A 101 -7.28 -1.04 14.07
N ILE A 102 -7.66 -2.14 13.42
CA ILE A 102 -8.40 -2.10 12.15
C ILE A 102 -9.82 -1.56 12.33
N ASP A 103 -10.50 -1.90 13.42
CA ASP A 103 -11.88 -1.45 13.67
C ASP A 103 -11.96 0.08 13.72
N VAL A 104 -10.98 0.75 14.32
CA VAL A 104 -10.90 2.23 14.31
C VAL A 104 -10.77 2.75 12.88
N ILE A 105 -9.86 2.20 12.09
CA ILE A 105 -9.61 2.64 10.70
C ILE A 105 -10.86 2.44 9.83
N LEU A 106 -11.50 1.26 9.91
CA LEU A 106 -12.70 0.96 9.12
C LEU A 106 -13.88 1.86 9.52
N ASN A 107 -14.05 2.14 10.81
CA ASN A 107 -15.09 3.06 11.28
C ASN A 107 -14.90 4.47 10.73
N ASP A 108 -13.67 4.99 10.78
CA ASP A 108 -13.36 6.32 10.22
C ASP A 108 -13.62 6.36 8.71
N VAL A 109 -13.21 5.32 7.98
CA VAL A 109 -13.45 5.22 6.54
C VAL A 109 -14.94 5.14 6.23
N TYR A 110 -15.73 4.32 6.92
CA TYR A 110 -17.16 4.22 6.64
C TYR A 110 -17.95 5.47 6.96
N ALA A 111 -17.59 6.15 8.05
CA ALA A 111 -18.27 7.37 8.44
C ALA A 111 -17.95 8.53 7.49
N ASN A 112 -16.75 8.56 6.87
CA ASN A 112 -16.25 9.77 6.21
C ASN A 112 -15.92 9.62 4.71
N ALA A 113 -15.79 8.41 4.18
CA ALA A 113 -15.38 8.23 2.77
C ALA A 113 -16.48 8.52 1.74
N GLY A 114 -17.76 8.52 2.14
CA GLY A 114 -18.88 8.75 1.23
C GLY A 114 -18.86 7.78 0.03
N LYS A 115 -18.79 8.36 -1.19
CA LYS A 115 -18.74 7.62 -2.46
C LYS A 115 -17.32 7.46 -3.02
N ARG A 116 -16.30 7.88 -2.27
CA ARG A 116 -14.90 7.79 -2.70
C ARG A 116 -14.51 6.35 -2.98
N ARG A 117 -13.79 6.14 -4.08
CA ARG A 117 -13.13 4.86 -4.39
C ARG A 117 -11.94 4.70 -3.47
N ILE A 118 -11.88 3.57 -2.77
CA ILE A 118 -10.80 3.26 -1.83
C ILE A 118 -10.30 1.85 -2.12
N VAL A 119 -8.99 1.68 -2.07
CA VAL A 119 -8.33 0.38 -1.96
C VAL A 119 -7.51 0.38 -0.68
N PHE A 120 -7.56 -0.72 0.08
CA PHE A 120 -6.68 -0.91 1.22
C PHE A 120 -5.45 -1.69 0.80
N SER A 121 -4.33 -1.43 1.46
CA SER A 121 -3.13 -2.24 1.31
C SER A 121 -2.37 -2.40 2.63
N SER A 122 -1.55 -3.45 2.76
CA SER A 122 -0.65 -3.63 3.90
C SER A 122 0.49 -4.58 3.55
N PHE A 123 1.65 -4.39 4.21
CA PHE A 123 2.74 -5.38 4.22
C PHE A 123 2.50 -6.52 5.20
N ASP A 124 1.62 -6.35 6.20
CA ASP A 124 1.25 -7.40 7.14
C ASP A 124 0.15 -8.28 6.52
N PRO A 125 0.42 -9.57 6.22
CA PRO A 125 -0.60 -10.44 5.65
C PRO A 125 -1.82 -10.58 6.58
N ASP A 126 -1.63 -10.54 7.90
CA ASP A 126 -2.75 -10.63 8.85
C ASP A 126 -3.64 -9.39 8.81
N MET A 127 -3.07 -8.19 8.54
CA MET A 127 -3.87 -6.98 8.30
C MET A 127 -4.72 -7.14 7.05
N CYS A 128 -4.13 -7.62 5.95
CA CYS A 128 -4.88 -7.86 4.71
C CYS A 128 -6.05 -8.83 4.93
N THR A 129 -5.80 -9.96 5.61
CA THR A 129 -6.85 -10.94 5.93
C THR A 129 -7.94 -10.32 6.80
N LEU A 130 -7.58 -9.60 7.87
CA LEU A 130 -8.56 -9.00 8.77
C LEU A 130 -9.41 -7.93 8.08
N ILE A 131 -8.81 -7.09 7.23
CA ILE A 131 -9.56 -6.11 6.43
C ILE A 131 -10.50 -6.84 5.46
N ALA A 132 -10.05 -7.91 4.79
CA ALA A 132 -10.92 -8.66 3.88
C ALA A 132 -12.08 -9.38 4.60
N LEU A 133 -11.87 -9.88 5.82
CA LEU A 133 -12.90 -10.57 6.59
C LEU A 133 -13.91 -9.62 7.24
N LYS A 134 -13.48 -8.42 7.65
CA LYS A 134 -14.35 -7.45 8.34
C LYS A 134 -15.29 -6.70 7.40
N GLN A 135 -15.05 -6.74 6.08
CA GLN A 135 -15.84 -5.99 5.11
C GLN A 135 -15.75 -6.48 3.67
N HIS A 136 -16.72 -6.09 2.85
CA HIS A 136 -16.83 -6.47 1.43
C HIS A 136 -17.01 -5.26 0.49
N LYS A 137 -16.79 -4.03 0.98
CA LYS A 137 -17.02 -2.79 0.23
C LYS A 137 -15.80 -2.34 -0.57
N TYR A 138 -14.62 -2.42 0.04
CA TYR A 138 -13.37 -1.90 -0.51
C TYR A 138 -12.40 -3.06 -0.76
N PRO A 139 -11.77 -3.13 -1.94
CA PRO A 139 -10.78 -4.15 -2.24
C PRO A 139 -9.53 -4.01 -1.38
N VAL A 140 -8.78 -5.11 -1.27
CA VAL A 140 -7.53 -5.21 -0.53
C VAL A 140 -6.41 -5.70 -1.46
N LEU A 141 -5.27 -5.01 -1.44
CA LEU A 141 -4.04 -5.41 -2.11
C LEU A 141 -2.98 -5.77 -1.08
N PHE A 142 -2.24 -6.85 -1.31
CA PHE A 142 -1.10 -7.22 -0.46
C PHE A 142 0.19 -6.57 -0.97
N LEU A 143 0.85 -5.76 -0.12
CA LEU A 143 2.14 -5.15 -0.43
C LEU A 143 3.27 -6.16 -0.19
N SER A 144 4.16 -6.28 -1.16
CA SER A 144 5.33 -7.15 -1.04
C SER A 144 6.60 -6.42 -1.43
N VAL A 145 7.62 -6.55 -0.57
CA VAL A 145 9.02 -6.19 -0.88
C VAL A 145 9.70 -7.23 -1.77
N GLY A 146 9.13 -8.45 -1.84
CA GLY A 146 9.67 -9.58 -2.59
C GLY A 146 11.10 -9.95 -2.22
N GLU A 147 11.79 -10.58 -3.17
CA GLU A 147 13.22 -10.85 -3.10
C GLU A 147 14.04 -9.55 -3.28
N THR A 148 14.32 -8.86 -2.18
CA THR A 148 15.07 -7.61 -2.18
C THR A 148 16.46 -7.77 -1.58
N LYS A 149 17.42 -6.98 -2.10
CA LYS A 149 18.72 -6.76 -1.45
C LYS A 149 18.80 -5.41 -0.72
N ARG A 150 17.76 -4.57 -0.85
CA ARG A 150 17.69 -3.21 -0.29
C ARG A 150 17.24 -3.20 1.17
N TYR A 151 16.37 -4.14 1.52
CA TYR A 151 15.75 -4.21 2.84
C TYR A 151 16.09 -5.52 3.54
N VAL A 152 16.10 -5.49 4.87
CA VAL A 152 16.07 -6.73 5.64
C VAL A 152 14.70 -7.38 5.40
N PRO A 153 14.60 -8.65 5.01
CA PRO A 153 13.31 -9.28 4.80
C PRO A 153 12.53 -9.43 6.11
N PHE A 154 11.20 -9.39 6.01
CA PHE A 154 10.34 -9.78 7.13
C PHE A 154 10.49 -11.27 7.44
N LEU A 155 10.27 -11.63 8.70
CA LEU A 155 10.34 -13.01 9.17
C LEU A 155 9.15 -13.85 8.68
N ASP A 156 8.03 -13.23 8.36
CA ASP A 156 6.83 -13.93 7.89
C ASP A 156 7.05 -14.52 6.49
N GLU A 157 6.92 -15.84 6.38
CA GLU A 157 7.18 -16.56 5.14
C GLU A 157 6.26 -16.13 3.99
N ARG A 158 5.04 -15.64 4.28
CA ARG A 158 4.09 -15.15 3.26
C ARG A 158 4.62 -13.94 2.49
N THR A 159 5.54 -13.18 3.09
CA THR A 159 6.13 -11.97 2.51
C THR A 159 7.43 -12.23 1.74
N CYS A 160 8.00 -13.45 1.81
CA CYS A 160 9.39 -13.72 1.44
C CYS A 160 9.74 -13.48 -0.03
N THR A 161 8.79 -13.72 -0.94
CA THR A 161 9.01 -13.60 -2.38
C THR A 161 7.80 -12.99 -3.06
N SER A 162 8.01 -12.42 -4.25
CA SER A 162 6.90 -11.90 -5.06
C SER A 162 5.91 -13.01 -5.46
N ASN A 163 6.42 -14.22 -5.72
CA ASN A 163 5.58 -15.39 -6.00
C ASN A 163 4.75 -15.82 -4.77
N MET A 164 5.34 -15.77 -3.57
CA MET A 164 4.61 -16.10 -2.34
C MET A 164 3.50 -15.09 -2.07
N ALA A 165 3.75 -13.81 -2.35
CA ALA A 165 2.75 -12.76 -2.25
C ALA A 165 1.54 -13.01 -3.18
N VAL A 166 1.79 -13.45 -4.42
CA VAL A 166 0.74 -13.87 -5.36
C VAL A 166 -0.04 -15.05 -4.80
N ASN A 167 0.64 -16.10 -4.34
CA ASN A 167 -0.02 -17.28 -3.76
C ASN A 167 -0.87 -16.93 -2.53
N PHE A 168 -0.36 -16.03 -1.67
CA PHE A 168 -1.08 -15.53 -0.51
C PHE A 168 -2.36 -14.81 -0.94
N ALA A 169 -2.26 -13.88 -1.89
CA ALA A 169 -3.41 -13.13 -2.37
C ALA A 169 -4.52 -14.03 -2.95
N VAL A 170 -4.14 -15.05 -3.74
CA VAL A 170 -5.07 -16.08 -4.22
C VAL A 170 -5.70 -16.84 -3.05
N SER A 171 -4.90 -17.25 -2.06
CA SER A 171 -5.39 -18.05 -0.91
C SER A 171 -6.37 -17.30 -0.01
N GLN A 172 -6.26 -15.97 0.07
CA GLN A 172 -7.11 -15.12 0.90
C GLN A 172 -8.30 -14.54 0.14
N ASP A 173 -8.44 -14.84 -1.15
CA ASP A 173 -9.47 -14.28 -2.03
C ASP A 173 -9.54 -12.74 -1.97
N ILE A 174 -8.36 -12.09 -1.95
CA ILE A 174 -8.23 -10.64 -2.00
C ILE A 174 -7.99 -10.16 -3.43
N LEU A 175 -8.20 -8.86 -3.70
CA LEU A 175 -8.18 -8.32 -5.07
C LEU A 175 -6.84 -8.58 -5.79
N GLY A 176 -5.72 -8.49 -5.09
CA GLY A 176 -4.44 -8.64 -5.74
C GLY A 176 -3.22 -8.24 -4.92
N VAL A 177 -2.15 -7.90 -5.63
CA VAL A 177 -0.82 -7.66 -5.06
C VAL A 177 -0.26 -6.33 -5.53
N ASN A 178 0.61 -5.75 -4.69
CA ASN A 178 1.42 -4.59 -5.01
C ASN A 178 2.90 -4.95 -4.82
N LEU A 179 3.58 -5.20 -5.94
CA LEU A 179 4.91 -5.80 -5.99
C LEU A 179 6.01 -4.73 -6.08
N HIS A 180 7.19 -5.05 -5.57
CA HIS A 180 8.32 -4.12 -5.60
C HIS A 180 9.03 -4.12 -6.97
N SER A 181 9.38 -2.92 -7.46
CA SER A 181 10.00 -2.70 -8.76
C SER A 181 11.33 -3.42 -8.95
N GLU A 182 12.15 -3.53 -7.90
CA GLU A 182 13.45 -4.24 -7.95
C GLU A 182 13.28 -5.69 -8.42
N CYS A 183 12.25 -6.38 -7.93
CA CYS A 183 11.96 -7.75 -8.32
C CYS A 183 11.51 -7.83 -9.78
N LEU A 184 10.60 -6.94 -10.19
CA LEU A 184 9.98 -6.99 -11.50
C LEU A 184 10.91 -6.59 -12.65
N LEU A 185 11.92 -5.76 -12.35
CA LEU A 185 12.98 -5.43 -13.32
C LEU A 185 13.89 -6.64 -13.62
N ILE A 186 13.99 -7.59 -12.68
CA ILE A 186 14.78 -8.81 -12.83
C ILE A 186 13.93 -9.94 -13.44
N ASP A 187 12.74 -10.16 -12.88
CA ASP A 187 11.84 -11.24 -13.28
C ASP A 187 10.37 -10.77 -13.33
N PRO A 188 9.75 -10.70 -14.52
CA PRO A 188 8.34 -10.34 -14.67
C PRO A 188 7.38 -11.51 -14.41
N LEU A 189 7.87 -12.72 -14.11
CA LEU A 189 7.04 -13.91 -13.88
C LEU A 189 5.94 -13.72 -12.82
N PRO A 190 6.18 -13.05 -11.67
CA PRO A 190 5.12 -12.85 -10.66
C PRO A 190 3.90 -12.10 -11.22
N VAL A 191 4.11 -11.13 -12.12
CA VAL A 191 3.00 -10.38 -12.77
C VAL A 191 2.19 -11.30 -13.67
N ARG A 192 2.86 -12.16 -14.44
CA ARG A 192 2.17 -13.12 -15.32
C ARG A 192 1.33 -14.09 -14.50
N LYS A 193 1.88 -14.64 -13.43
CA LYS A 193 1.14 -15.53 -12.52
C LYS A 193 -0.03 -14.84 -11.85
N ALA A 194 0.12 -13.60 -11.38
CA ALA A 194 -0.97 -12.84 -10.80
C ALA A 194 -2.15 -12.73 -11.78
N LYS A 195 -1.86 -12.37 -13.04
CA LYS A 195 -2.86 -12.26 -14.11
C LYS A 195 -3.51 -13.59 -14.47
N GLU A 196 -2.73 -14.66 -14.56
CA GLU A 196 -3.24 -16.02 -14.82
C GLU A 196 -4.22 -16.49 -13.73
N GLN A 197 -4.06 -15.99 -12.50
CA GLN A 197 -4.95 -16.25 -11.38
C GLN A 197 -6.08 -15.20 -11.23
N GLY A 198 -6.21 -14.26 -12.17
CA GLY A 198 -7.25 -13.23 -12.15
C GLY A 198 -7.04 -12.12 -11.11
N LEU A 199 -5.82 -11.98 -10.56
CA LEU A 199 -5.49 -10.93 -9.61
C LEU A 199 -5.11 -9.63 -10.32
N VAL A 200 -5.42 -8.51 -9.65
CA VAL A 200 -4.88 -7.19 -9.99
C VAL A 200 -3.42 -7.09 -9.55
N ALA A 201 -2.55 -6.53 -10.38
CA ALA A 201 -1.14 -6.38 -10.09
C ALA A 201 -0.70 -4.91 -10.17
N PHE A 202 -0.28 -4.37 -9.03
CA PHE A 202 0.32 -3.03 -8.91
C PHE A 202 1.84 -3.15 -8.74
N VAL A 203 2.55 -2.06 -9.02
CA VAL A 203 3.98 -1.93 -8.73
C VAL A 203 4.28 -0.66 -7.94
N TRP A 204 5.23 -0.73 -7.02
CA TRP A 204 5.79 0.38 -6.26
C TRP A 204 7.31 0.25 -6.15
N GLY A 205 7.99 1.33 -5.79
CA GLY A 205 9.42 1.31 -5.43
C GLY A 205 10.25 2.38 -6.14
N ASP A 206 11.43 2.64 -5.59
CA ASP A 206 12.32 3.73 -5.98
C ASP A 206 12.77 3.68 -7.45
N ASP A 207 12.72 2.52 -8.12
CA ASP A 207 13.14 2.41 -9.52
C ASP A 207 12.17 3.10 -10.49
N LEU A 208 10.98 3.48 -10.01
CA LEU A 208 9.93 4.13 -10.79
C LEU A 208 10.12 5.64 -10.91
N ASP A 209 11.16 6.18 -10.27
CA ASP A 209 11.68 7.51 -10.56
C ASP A 209 12.26 7.64 -11.98
N ASP A 210 12.66 6.52 -12.59
CA ASP A 210 13.12 6.46 -13.98
C ASP A 210 11.95 6.21 -14.94
N ARG A 211 11.76 7.13 -15.89
CA ARG A 211 10.70 7.04 -16.91
C ARG A 211 10.81 5.81 -17.80
N GLU A 212 12.01 5.34 -18.09
CA GLU A 212 12.18 4.13 -18.89
C GLU A 212 11.72 2.90 -18.10
N ASN A 213 11.91 2.88 -16.78
CA ASN A 213 11.37 1.82 -15.94
C ASN A 213 9.84 1.91 -15.83
N VAL A 214 9.27 3.10 -15.66
CA VAL A 214 7.80 3.28 -15.70
C VAL A 214 7.23 2.79 -17.02
N LYS A 215 7.89 3.06 -18.15
CA LYS A 215 7.47 2.57 -19.46
C LYS A 215 7.51 1.04 -19.54
N LYS A 216 8.60 0.41 -19.08
CA LYS A 216 8.68 -1.07 -18.98
C LYS A 216 7.56 -1.64 -18.12
N MET A 217 7.25 -1.02 -16.98
CA MET A 217 6.16 -1.48 -16.11
C MET A 217 4.78 -1.40 -16.79
N LYS A 218 4.54 -0.35 -17.59
CA LYS A 218 3.32 -0.26 -18.42
C LYS A 218 3.26 -1.37 -19.46
N GLU A 219 4.38 -1.69 -20.11
CA GLU A 219 4.47 -2.75 -21.12
C GLU A 219 4.27 -4.16 -20.55
N LEU A 220 4.61 -4.38 -19.27
CA LEU A 220 4.26 -5.61 -18.54
C LEU A 220 2.75 -5.74 -18.28
N GLY A 221 2.00 -4.66 -18.51
CA GLY A 221 0.54 -4.57 -18.37
C GLY A 221 0.09 -4.58 -16.91
N LEU A 222 0.87 -4.01 -15.99
CA LEU A 222 0.44 -3.79 -14.62
C LEU A 222 -0.82 -2.89 -14.59
N ASP A 223 -1.71 -3.16 -13.65
CA ASP A 223 -2.98 -2.43 -13.49
C ASP A 223 -2.80 -1.09 -12.76
N GLY A 224 -1.70 -0.95 -12.01
CA GLY A 224 -1.36 0.25 -11.27
C GLY A 224 0.15 0.42 -11.11
N ILE A 225 0.60 1.68 -11.13
CA ILE A 225 2.00 2.07 -10.90
C ILE A 225 1.99 3.19 -9.88
N ILE A 226 2.66 2.97 -8.75
CA ILE A 226 2.79 3.92 -7.64
C ILE A 226 4.20 4.48 -7.67
N TYR A 227 4.33 5.77 -7.89
CA TYR A 227 5.61 6.45 -8.03
C TYR A 227 5.47 7.93 -7.69
N ASP A 228 6.58 8.56 -7.33
CA ASP A 228 6.61 9.93 -6.84
C ASP A 228 6.56 10.94 -8.01
N ARG A 229 6.51 12.24 -7.70
CA ARG A 229 6.64 13.34 -8.68
C ARG A 229 5.62 13.27 -9.82
N ILE A 230 4.40 12.85 -9.49
CA ILE A 230 3.29 12.80 -10.43
C ILE A 230 2.97 14.22 -10.90
N GLY A 231 2.96 14.44 -12.21
CA GLY A 231 2.57 15.72 -12.77
C GLY A 231 3.71 16.73 -12.96
N GLU A 232 4.91 16.49 -12.41
CA GLU A 232 6.03 17.44 -12.51
C GLU A 232 6.49 17.67 -13.96
N ILE A 233 6.55 16.61 -14.75
CA ILE A 233 7.03 16.70 -16.14
C ILE A 233 5.87 16.81 -17.13
N GLU A 234 4.75 16.14 -16.85
CA GLU A 234 3.57 16.13 -17.72
C GLU A 234 2.31 16.28 -16.86
N ALA A 235 1.52 17.32 -17.15
CA ALA A 235 0.26 17.53 -16.46
C ALA A 235 -0.65 16.31 -16.61
N ARG A 236 -1.07 15.74 -15.48
CA ARG A 236 -1.98 14.60 -15.45
C ARG A 236 -3.33 15.03 -14.90
N LYS A 237 -4.38 14.48 -15.52
CA LYS A 237 -5.74 14.56 -14.98
C LYS A 237 -6.05 13.27 -14.26
N ASN A 238 -6.80 13.38 -13.17
CA ASN A 238 -7.35 12.24 -12.46
C ASN A 238 -8.14 11.36 -13.45
N VAL A 239 -7.72 10.09 -13.58
CA VAL A 239 -8.30 9.13 -14.53
C VAL A 239 -9.81 8.99 -14.36
N PHE A 240 -10.31 9.12 -13.14
CA PHE A 240 -11.72 8.97 -12.84
C PHE A 240 -12.55 10.18 -13.25
N ILE A 241 -11.97 11.37 -13.26
CA ILE A 241 -12.62 12.56 -13.83
C ILE A 241 -12.72 12.38 -15.35
N VAL A 242 -11.62 11.94 -15.98
CA VAL A 242 -11.59 11.66 -17.42
C VAL A 242 -12.62 10.59 -17.81
N GLU A 243 -12.72 9.50 -17.04
CA GLU A 243 -13.69 8.43 -17.27
C GLU A 243 -15.14 8.91 -17.09
N LYS A 244 -15.41 9.68 -16.02
CA LYS A 244 -16.72 10.27 -15.75
C LYS A 244 -17.16 11.22 -16.87
N ASP A 245 -16.24 12.04 -17.36
CA ASP A 245 -16.50 12.97 -18.47
C ASP A 245 -16.71 12.23 -19.79
N ALA A 246 -15.92 11.19 -20.08
CA ALA A 246 -16.09 10.34 -21.25
C ALA A 246 -17.45 9.63 -21.21
N ARG A 247 -17.81 9.04 -20.07
CA ARG A 247 -19.11 8.39 -19.85
C ARG A 247 -20.26 9.39 -20.02
N LYS A 248 -20.17 10.58 -19.42
CA LYS A 248 -21.18 11.64 -19.57
C LYS A 248 -21.33 12.09 -21.02
N SER A 249 -20.22 12.20 -21.75
CA SER A 249 -20.21 12.58 -23.17
C SER A 249 -20.89 11.53 -24.06
N LEU A 250 -20.68 10.23 -23.79
CA LEU A 250 -21.35 9.13 -24.50
C LEU A 250 -22.89 9.15 -24.30
N PHE A 251 -23.34 9.49 -23.10
CA PHE A 251 -24.79 9.63 -22.83
C PHE A 251 -25.39 10.91 -23.43
N ALA A 252 -24.60 11.98 -23.54
CA ALA A 252 -25.04 13.23 -24.19
C ALA A 252 -25.09 13.13 -25.72
N SER A 253 -24.29 12.27 -26.34
CA SER A 253 -24.25 12.04 -27.79
C SER A 253 -25.24 10.99 -28.29
N SER A 254 -25.99 10.33 -27.40
CA SER A 254 -27.07 9.43 -27.80
C SER A 254 -28.24 10.24 -28.38
N PRO A 255 -28.65 10.01 -29.65
CA PRO A 255 -29.77 10.73 -30.23
C PRO A 255 -31.04 10.42 -29.43
N ILE A 256 -31.71 11.47 -28.97
CA ILE A 256 -33.10 11.37 -28.49
C ILE A 256 -33.90 10.73 -29.63
N PRO A 257 -34.59 9.59 -29.43
CA PRO A 257 -35.52 9.11 -30.44
C PRO A 257 -36.59 10.18 -30.59
N SER A 258 -36.62 10.85 -31.74
CA SER A 258 -37.72 11.72 -32.10
C SER A 258 -38.98 10.86 -32.11
N ARG A 259 -39.87 11.14 -31.16
CA ARG A 259 -41.14 10.46 -31.02
C ARG A 259 -42.07 10.92 -32.15
N SER A 260 -41.90 10.39 -33.36
CA SER A 260 -42.96 10.38 -34.36
C SER A 260 -43.87 9.20 -34.05
N GLY A 261 -45.13 9.52 -33.72
CA GLY A 261 -46.14 8.52 -33.41
C GLY A 261 -46.45 7.65 -34.62
N SER A 262 -46.34 6.34 -34.43
CA SER A 262 -47.15 5.33 -35.10
C SER A 262 -47.10 4.07 -34.21
N VAL A 263 -48.25 3.72 -33.65
CA VAL A 263 -48.42 2.50 -32.86
C VAL A 263 -48.50 1.35 -33.86
N ASP A 264 -47.45 0.54 -33.94
CA ASP A 264 -47.55 -0.79 -34.53
C ASP A 264 -47.19 -1.86 -33.50
N LYS A 265 -48.15 -2.76 -33.31
CA LYS A 265 -48.08 -3.92 -32.42
C LYS A 265 -47.19 -4.97 -33.09
N GLY A 266 -46.10 -5.37 -32.44
CA GLY A 266 -45.26 -6.46 -32.95
C GLY A 266 -44.27 -7.00 -31.92
N ALA A 267 -44.63 -8.14 -31.33
CA ALA A 267 -43.79 -9.20 -30.75
C ALA A 267 -42.52 -8.80 -29.96
N TYR A 268 -42.62 -8.84 -28.63
CA TYR A 268 -41.46 -9.00 -27.75
C TYR A 268 -41.00 -10.46 -27.78
N ILE A 269 -39.85 -10.73 -28.42
CA ILE A 269 -39.07 -11.93 -28.14
C ILE A 269 -38.26 -11.65 -26.87
N PHE A 270 -38.58 -12.37 -25.80
CA PHE A 270 -37.77 -12.44 -24.59
C PHE A 270 -36.44 -13.15 -24.94
N GLY A 271 -35.38 -12.36 -25.13
CA GLY A 271 -34.01 -12.88 -25.06
C GLY A 271 -33.65 -13.12 -23.60
N THR A 272 -33.69 -14.37 -23.17
CA THR A 272 -33.10 -14.84 -21.92
C THR A 272 -31.59 -14.61 -21.97
N MET A 273 -31.08 -13.78 -21.06
CA MET A 273 -29.64 -13.64 -20.84
C MET A 273 -29.29 -14.55 -19.66
N ASP A 274 -28.86 -15.77 -19.97
CA ASP A 274 -28.38 -16.74 -18.98
C ASP A 274 -27.05 -16.24 -18.40
N ILE A 275 -27.08 -15.82 -17.14
CA ILE A 275 -25.87 -15.64 -16.33
C ILE A 275 -25.51 -17.02 -15.77
N ALA A 276 -24.61 -17.71 -16.46
CA ALA A 276 -24.00 -18.93 -15.94
C ALA A 276 -23.04 -18.56 -14.80
N ILE A 277 -23.45 -18.84 -13.57
CA ILE A 277 -22.59 -18.88 -12.38
C ILE A 277 -21.78 -20.18 -12.45
N PRO A 278 -20.44 -20.17 -12.52
CA PRO A 278 -19.67 -21.40 -12.41
C PRO A 278 -19.64 -21.82 -10.93
N THR A 279 -20.55 -22.70 -10.53
CA THR A 279 -20.40 -23.48 -9.29
C THR A 279 -19.28 -24.49 -9.50
N ARG A 280 -18.13 -24.29 -8.85
CA ARG A 280 -17.02 -25.25 -8.91
C ARG A 280 -17.30 -26.42 -7.96
N ASN A 281 -17.38 -27.60 -8.55
CA ASN A 281 -17.67 -28.88 -7.92
C ASN A 281 -16.51 -29.30 -7.01
N ASN A 282 -16.78 -29.52 -5.72
CA ASN A 282 -15.83 -30.16 -4.79
C ASN A 282 -15.83 -31.67 -5.02
N GLY A 283 -14.90 -32.12 -5.86
CA GLY A 283 -14.57 -33.53 -6.02
C GLY A 283 -13.56 -33.96 -4.95
N VAL A 284 -14.08 -34.53 -3.86
CA VAL A 284 -13.31 -35.34 -2.91
C VAL A 284 -12.81 -36.59 -3.64
N ASN A 285 -11.51 -36.87 -3.58
CA ASN A 285 -11.01 -38.24 -3.70
C ASN A 285 -9.75 -38.37 -2.83
N ASN A 286 -9.86 -39.29 -1.86
CA ASN A 286 -8.80 -39.68 -0.94
C ASN A 286 -8.26 -41.06 -1.36
N VAL A 287 -7.15 -41.42 -0.73
CA VAL A 287 -6.51 -42.75 -0.56
C VAL A 287 -5.46 -43.19 -1.59
N GLY A 288 -4.24 -43.40 -1.08
CA GLY A 288 -3.19 -44.19 -1.75
C GLY A 288 -1.77 -44.10 -1.14
N SER A 289 -1.62 -44.61 0.09
CA SER A 289 -0.41 -45.10 0.80
C SER A 289 0.96 -45.22 0.11
N GLY A 290 2.05 -44.90 0.85
CA GLY A 290 3.43 -45.31 0.51
C GLY A 290 4.57 -44.84 1.45
N SER A 291 4.77 -45.59 2.54
CA SER A 291 5.93 -45.78 3.45
C SER A 291 7.30 -45.05 3.33
N SER A 292 7.82 -44.68 4.53
CA SER A 292 9.22 -44.73 5.05
C SER A 292 10.29 -43.80 4.42
N SER A 293 11.16 -43.09 5.13
CA SER A 293 12.07 -43.53 6.21
C SER A 293 12.78 -42.33 6.89
N SER A 294 13.45 -42.66 8.00
CA SER A 294 14.16 -41.90 9.05
C SER A 294 15.37 -41.00 8.68
N SER A 295 15.64 -39.97 9.49
CA SER A 295 16.90 -39.72 10.26
C SER A 295 17.06 -38.21 10.59
N THR A 296 17.05 -37.81 11.87
CA THR A 296 18.15 -37.61 12.83
C THR A 296 18.74 -36.19 12.85
N THR A 297 18.60 -35.59 14.03
CA THR A 297 19.17 -34.37 14.66
C THR A 297 20.54 -33.86 14.18
N ASN A 298 20.72 -32.53 14.15
CA ASN A 298 21.76 -31.84 14.94
C ASN A 298 21.67 -30.30 14.89
N THR A 299 21.62 -29.68 16.08
CA THR A 299 21.97 -28.27 16.36
C THR A 299 23.48 -28.14 16.62
N PRO A 300 24.09 -26.96 16.33
CA PRO A 300 24.81 -26.30 17.42
C PRO A 300 24.76 -24.75 17.45
N ARG A 301 24.71 -24.26 18.70
CA ARG A 301 25.23 -23.03 19.33
C ARG A 301 25.72 -21.81 18.50
N ARG A 302 24.97 -20.73 18.70
CA ARG A 302 25.33 -19.38 19.23
C ARG A 302 26.82 -18.98 19.28
N ALA A 303 27.16 -17.95 18.50
CA ALA A 303 28.31 -17.06 18.72
C ALA A 303 27.85 -15.59 18.69
N ARG A 304 28.48 -14.75 19.53
CA ARG A 304 28.14 -13.36 19.84
C ARG A 304 28.41 -12.40 18.67
N THR A 305 27.52 -11.44 18.47
CA THR A 305 27.65 -10.28 17.56
C THR A 305 28.42 -9.13 18.23
N PRO A 306 29.25 -8.38 17.48
CA PRO A 306 29.52 -6.98 17.76
C PRO A 306 28.45 -6.11 17.08
N SER A 307 28.03 -5.06 17.79
CA SER A 307 27.06 -4.05 17.40
C SER A 307 27.49 -3.26 16.16
N SER A 308 26.58 -3.15 15.18
CA SER A 308 26.69 -2.30 13.99
C SER A 308 25.34 -1.58 13.75
N PRO A 309 25.35 -0.42 13.06
CA PRO A 309 24.45 0.70 13.34
C PRO A 309 23.03 0.48 12.82
N LYS A 310 22.04 0.73 13.69
CA LYS A 310 20.61 0.77 13.36
C LYS A 310 20.32 2.02 12.54
N ARG A 311 19.53 1.87 11.48
CA ARG A 311 19.14 2.99 10.62
C ARG A 311 17.63 3.22 10.70
N THR A 312 17.31 4.37 11.31
CA THR A 312 16.24 5.33 10.99
C THR A 312 15.17 4.82 10.01
N GLY A 313 13.93 4.73 10.50
CA GLY A 313 12.74 4.65 9.66
C GLY A 313 12.75 5.77 8.62
N ARG A 314 13.04 5.39 7.37
CA ARG A 314 12.92 6.27 6.21
C ARG A 314 11.43 6.44 5.94
N PHE A 315 10.89 7.59 6.35
CA PHE A 315 9.69 8.13 5.74
C PHE A 315 10.09 8.64 4.36
N ASN A 316 9.80 7.85 3.33
CA ASN A 316 9.62 8.40 2.00
C ASN A 316 8.17 8.90 1.96
N GLU A 317 8.02 10.21 1.80
CA GLU A 317 6.72 10.88 1.65
C GLU A 317 6.06 10.49 0.34
N ILE A 318 4.73 10.65 0.34
CA ILE A 318 3.71 10.30 -0.67
C ILE A 318 3.87 11.10 -1.96
#